data_AF-A0A3B8M9V9-F1
#
_entry.id   AF-A0A3B8M9V9-F1
#
_cell.length_a   1.000
_cell.length_b   1.000
_cell.length_c   1.000
_cell.angle_alpha   90.00
_cell.angle_beta   90.00
_cell.angle_gamma   90.00
#
_symmetry.space_group_name_H-M   'P 1'
#
loop_
_entity.id
_entity.type
_entity.pdbx_description
1 polymer ?
#
loop_
_entity_poly.entity_id
_entity_poly.type
_entity_poly.pdbx_seq_one_letter_code
_entity_poly.pdbx_strand_id
1 'polypeptide(L)' 'MGAIKRKGGSQIETNAVSQSPVEIGGAVITTGGTLNANHVIHAADTGQDQRTDLDKVGAATRSTLALAHELTSLAFPA' A
#
# COMPACT_ATOMS: atom_id res chain seq x y z
N MET A 1 6.00 -6.47 -3.55
CA MET A 1 5.16 -7.18 -2.56
C MET A 1 5.65 -8.56 -2.09
N GLY A 2 6.77 -9.12 -2.61
CA GLY A 2 7.13 -10.53 -2.36
C GLY A 2 7.30 -10.94 -0.90
N ALA A 3 7.83 -10.07 -0.03
CA ALA A 3 7.98 -10.38 1.41
C ALA A 3 6.65 -10.36 2.17
N ILE A 4 5.80 -9.37 1.89
CA ILE A 4 4.47 -9.20 2.50
C ILE A 4 3.56 -10.37 2.10
N LYS A 5 3.46 -10.69 0.80
CA LYS A 5 2.68 -11.84 0.30
C LYS A 5 3.15 -13.15 0.90
N ARG A 6 4.47 -13.38 0.98
CA ARG A 6 5.03 -14.63 1.51
C ARG A 6 4.70 -14.85 2.99
N LYS A 7 4.71 -13.78 3.80
CA LYS A 7 4.43 -13.88 5.24
C LYS A 7 2.95 -13.74 5.60
N GLY A 8 2.20 -12.94 4.84
CA GLY A 8 0.82 -12.56 5.13
C GLY A 8 -0.24 -13.33 4.33
N GLY A 9 0.17 -14.11 3.33
CA GLY A 9 -0.71 -14.88 2.48
C GLY A 9 -1.12 -14.17 1.18
N SER A 10 -1.63 -14.96 0.23
CA SER A 10 -2.04 -14.48 -1.10
C SER A 10 -3.25 -13.56 -1.07
N GLN A 11 -4.11 -13.67 -0.04
CA GLN A 11 -5.32 -12.85 0.09
C GLN A 11 -5.02 -11.35 0.10
N ILE A 12 -3.88 -10.93 0.64
CA ILE A 12 -3.44 -9.52 0.63
C ILE A 12 -3.34 -9.00 -0.81
N GLU A 13 -2.71 -9.78 -1.70
CA GLU A 13 -2.56 -9.42 -3.10
C GLU A 13 -3.89 -9.51 -3.85
N THR A 14 -4.68 -10.56 -3.62
CA THR A 14 -6.02 -10.71 -4.22
C THR A 14 -6.90 -9.49 -3.92
N ASN A 15 -6.92 -9.04 -2.66
CA ASN A 15 -7.68 -7.86 -2.24
C ASN A 15 -7.14 -6.54 -2.81
N ALA A 16 -5.82 -6.44 -3.02
CA ALA A 16 -5.23 -5.26 -3.64
C ALA A 16 -5.58 -5.20 -5.15
N VAL A 17 -5.51 -6.33 -5.83
CA VAL A 17 -5.85 -6.46 -7.26
C VAL A 17 -7.33 -6.19 -7.50
N SER A 18 -8.24 -6.62 -6.61
CA SER A 18 -9.67 -6.31 -6.74
C SER A 18 -10.01 -4.82 -6.59
N GLN A 19 -9.08 -4.02 -6.06
CA GLN A 19 -9.21 -2.56 -5.92
C GLN A 19 -8.44 -1.80 -7.02
N SER A 20 -7.86 -2.51 -7.99
CA SER A 20 -7.13 -1.91 -9.11
C SER A 20 -8.06 -1.57 -10.29
N PRO A 21 -7.70 -0.60 -11.14
CA PRO A 21 -6.47 0.21 -11.10
C PRO A 21 -6.51 1.30 -10.02
N VAL A 22 -5.34 1.60 -9.44
CA VAL A 22 -5.14 2.71 -8.50
C VAL A 22 -4.34 3.79 -9.24
N GLU A 23 -4.84 5.02 -9.24
CA GLU A 23 -4.15 6.16 -9.83
C GLU A 23 -2.81 6.43 -9.15
N ILE A 24 -1.83 6.94 -9.91
CA ILE A 24 -0.53 7.33 -9.35
C ILE A 24 -0.73 8.45 -8.32
N GLY A 25 -0.10 8.29 -7.16
CA GLY A 25 -0.33 9.11 -5.97
C GLY A 25 -1.47 8.61 -5.08
N GLY A 26 -2.20 7.57 -5.49
CA GLY A 26 -3.23 6.90 -4.72
C GLY A 26 -2.69 5.80 -3.79
N ALA A 27 -3.57 5.26 -2.97
CA ALA A 27 -3.30 4.08 -2.15
C ALA A 27 -4.59 3.30 -1.89
N VAL A 28 -4.47 2.00 -1.57
CA VAL A 28 -5.58 1.14 -1.15
C VAL A 28 -5.21 0.36 0.10
N ILE A 29 -6.19 0.04 0.94
CA ILE A 29 -5.98 -0.71 2.19
C ILE A 29 -6.54 -2.13 2.07
N THR A 30 -5.83 -3.10 2.62
CA THR A 30 -6.29 -4.48 2.75
C THR A 30 -6.09 -4.97 4.18
N THR A 31 -6.72 -6.10 4.53
CA THR A 31 -6.31 -6.90 5.68
C THR A 31 -4.82 -7.29 5.59
N GLY A 32 -4.16 -7.43 6.74
CA GLY A 32 -2.80 -7.95 6.85
C GLY A 32 -2.68 -9.47 6.78
N GLY A 33 -3.79 -10.19 6.57
CA GLY A 33 -3.80 -11.65 6.47
C GLY A 33 -3.22 -12.30 7.74
N THR A 34 -2.12 -13.05 7.58
CA THR A 34 -1.42 -13.72 8.69
C THR A 34 -0.27 -12.90 9.31
N LEU A 35 -0.12 -11.63 8.95
CA LEU A 35 0.87 -10.74 9.56
C LEU A 35 0.43 -10.32 10.97
N ASN A 36 1.40 -9.91 11.80
CA ASN A 36 1.10 -9.23 13.06
C ASN A 36 0.46 -7.84 12.85
N ALA A 37 0.64 -7.24 11.67
CA ALA A 37 0.00 -6.00 11.31
C ALA A 37 -1.45 -6.28 10.86
N ASN A 38 -2.40 -5.51 11.38
CA ASN A 38 -3.82 -5.66 11.06
C ASN A 38 -4.14 -5.33 9.60
N HIS A 39 -3.37 -4.41 9.00
CA HIS A 39 -3.61 -3.87 7.66
C HIS A 39 -2.32 -3.78 6.87
N VAL A 40 -2.46 -3.79 5.54
CA VAL A 40 -1.41 -3.41 4.59
C VAL A 40 -1.99 -2.33 3.68
N ILE A 41 -1.25 -1.23 3.54
CA ILE A 41 -1.59 -0.14 2.61
C ILE A 41 -0.66 -0.25 1.40
N HIS A 42 -1.26 -0.30 0.21
CA HIS A 42 -0.57 -0.43 -1.07
C HIS A 42 -0.58 0.92 -1.77
N ALA A 43 0.54 1.63 -1.71
CA ALA A 43 0.71 2.95 -2.29
C ALA A 43 1.19 2.86 -3.75
N ALA A 44 0.59 3.64 -4.65
CA ALA A 44 0.95 3.73 -6.06
C ALA A 44 1.87 4.94 -6.28
N ASP A 45 3.13 4.85 -5.86
CA ASP A 45 4.13 5.93 -5.98
C ASP A 45 4.89 5.93 -7.32
N THR A 46 4.84 4.81 -8.04
CA THR A 46 5.66 4.58 -9.24
C THR A 46 4.80 4.24 -10.45
N GLY A 47 5.03 4.95 -11.55
CA GLY A 47 4.34 4.73 -12.83
C GLY A 47 4.78 3.48 -13.59
N GLN A 48 4.10 3.18 -14.70
CA GLN A 48 4.46 2.08 -15.61
C GLN A 48 5.86 2.24 -16.22
N ASP A 49 6.35 3.48 -16.29
CA ASP A 49 7.71 3.84 -16.71
C ASP A 49 8.77 3.57 -15.63
N GLN A 50 8.37 3.04 -14.47
CA GLN A 50 9.21 2.80 -13.29
C GLN A 50 9.90 4.07 -12.77
N ARG A 51 9.37 5.26 -13.11
CA ARG A 51 9.90 6.53 -12.61
C ARG A 51 9.09 7.02 -11.42
N THR A 52 9.77 7.10 -10.30
CA THR A 52 9.31 7.81 -9.11
C THR A 52 9.83 9.25 -9.13
N ASP A 53 9.04 10.17 -8.60
CA ASP A 53 9.45 11.54 -8.31
C ASP A 53 8.86 11.99 -6.96
N LEU A 54 9.36 13.11 -6.45
CA LEU A 54 8.95 13.63 -5.14
C LEU A 54 7.46 13.93 -5.06
N ASP A 55 6.82 14.35 -6.15
CA ASP A 55 5.41 14.69 -6.17
C ASP A 55 4.55 13.43 -6.08
N LYS A 56 4.89 12.38 -6.83
CA LYS A 56 4.23 11.08 -6.77
C LYS A 56 4.38 10.41 -5.41
N VAL A 57 5.60 10.37 -4.86
CA VAL A 57 5.87 9.82 -3.53
C VAL A 57 5.12 10.61 -2.45
N GLY A 58 5.14 11.95 -2.55
CA GLY A 58 4.43 12.82 -1.62
C GLY A 58 2.91 12.62 -1.68
N ALA A 59 2.34 12.49 -2.89
CA ALA A 59 0.92 12.20 -3.07
C ALA A 59 0.54 10.82 -2.50
N ALA A 60 1.30 9.78 -2.83
CA ALA A 60 1.07 8.41 -2.36
C ALA A 60 1.18 8.31 -0.82
N THR A 61 2.13 9.05 -0.24
CA THR A 61 2.29 9.15 1.22
C THR A 61 1.08 9.83 1.87
N ARG A 62 0.57 10.93 1.31
CA ARG A 62 -0.64 11.60 1.81
C ARG A 62 -1.87 10.69 1.74
N SER A 63 -2.05 9.99 0.63
CA SER A 63 -3.13 8.99 0.46
C SER A 63 -3.02 7.87 1.49
N THR A 64 -1.80 7.39 1.76
CA THR A 64 -1.52 6.39 2.80
C THR A 64 -1.91 6.90 4.20
N LEU A 65 -1.51 8.11 4.55
CA LEU A 65 -1.84 8.71 5.85
C LEU A 65 -3.35 8.95 6.01
N ALA A 66 -4.04 9.33 4.94
CA ALA A 66 -5.50 9.49 4.95
C ALA A 66 -6.21 8.16 5.22
N LEU A 67 -5.78 7.06 4.59
CA LEU A 67 -6.31 5.72 4.88
C LEU A 67 -5.98 5.23 6.29
N ALA A 68 -4.85 5.69 6.84
CA ALA A 68 -4.38 5.31 8.17
C ALA A 68 -4.92 6.22 9.30
N HIS A 69 -5.83 7.16 9.04
CA HIS A 69 -6.23 8.18 10.01
C HIS A 69 -6.75 7.62 11.34
N GLU A 70 -7.46 6.48 11.29
CA GLU A 70 -8.02 5.81 12.47
C GLU A 70 -7.04 4.77 13.08
N LEU A 71 -5.84 4.61 12.53
CA LEU A 71 -4.85 3.65 13.00
C LEU A 71 -3.92 4.27 14.04
N THR A 72 -3.59 3.50 15.08
CA THR A 72 -2.74 3.96 16.18
C THR A 72 -1.24 3.94 15.86
N SER A 73 -0.84 3.21 14.82
CA SER A 73 0.56 3.06 14.42
C SER A 73 0.68 2.70 12.95
N LEU A 74 1.71 3.23 12.30
CA LEU A 74 2.03 2.98 10.89
C LEU A 74 3.55 2.83 10.73
N ALA A 75 3.99 1.93 9.85
CA ALA A 75 5.40 1.72 9.53
C ALA A 75 5.60 1.87 8.02
N PHE A 76 6.54 2.73 7.62
CA PHE A 76 6.99 2.85 6.24
C PHE A 76 8.27 2.03 6.03
N PRO A 77 8.38 1.29 4.90
CA PRO A 77 9.65 0.67 4.51
C PRO A 77 10.67 1.75 4.10
N ALA A 78 11.95 1.38 4.09
CA ALA A 78 13.06 2.23 3.65
C ALA A 78 13.14 2.34 2.12
#